data_AF-A0A4U8T9U6-F1
#
_entry.id   AF-A0A4U8T9U6-F1
#
_cell.length_a   1.000
_cell.length_b   1.000
_cell.length_c   1.000
_cell.angle_alpha   90.00
_cell.angle_beta   90.00
_cell.angle_gamma   90.00
#
_symmetry.space_group_name_H-M   'P 1'
#
loop_
_entity.id
_entity.type
_entity.pdbx_description
1 polymer ?
#
loop_
_entity_poly.entity_id
_entity_poly.type
_entity_poly.pdbx_seq_one_letter_code
_entity_poly.pdbx_strand_id
1 'polypeptide(L)'
;MRLCCALLLYLFSNMCFATTLAHYIQAQTYEISPDMTCKNERHKAICSVENVEWIDGVVAKKFQYVLELQDNILTKHRYVEFYTRNLNFEGYNLTALVPDSILCIEKSNLMQISKVSKGMYVQTECTLKSSAYHIVVHTNVTTTHPMYNATNDILEAHFLESEKFRQPLQHQDDEVWQKDYKIAIKNATIWIKSTNLNEILFDLYKREQHIATNIASQDDKDYRIMQDSVPTKDYLTFLQQLFGILDRVNEQANLSKKEQQNLSNVLHKLITIATTPNQSLSLSVKGSDKLVLSLYELEGFVAINHNFFDVLTKILKYSHITITQ
;
A
#
# COMPACT_ATOMS: atom_id res chain seq x y z
N MET A 1 -2.22 -15.13 -3.91
CA MET A 1 -1.18 -14.07 -3.82
C MET A 1 -1.55 -12.75 -4.50
N ARG A 2 -1.98 -12.70 -5.77
CA ARG A 2 -2.03 -11.45 -6.57
C ARG A 2 -2.91 -10.31 -6.02
N LEU A 3 -3.96 -10.62 -5.25
CA LEU A 3 -4.95 -9.64 -4.80
C LEU A 3 -4.42 -8.62 -3.77
N CYS A 4 -3.53 -9.03 -2.87
CA CYS A 4 -2.97 -8.13 -1.84
C CYS A 4 -2.04 -7.06 -2.43
N CYS A 5 -1.38 -7.35 -3.56
CA CYS A 5 -0.58 -6.36 -4.28
C CYS A 5 -1.47 -5.32 -4.98
N ALA A 6 -2.61 -5.73 -5.55
CA ALA A 6 -3.58 -4.82 -6.17
C ALA A 6 -4.17 -3.82 -5.16
N LEU A 7 -4.50 -4.28 -3.95
CA LEU A 7 -5.01 -3.44 -2.85
C LEU A 7 -4.02 -2.38 -2.34
N LEU A 8 -2.71 -2.52 -2.63
CA LEU A 8 -1.68 -1.52 -2.27
C LEU A 8 -1.43 -0.48 -3.36
N LEU A 9 -1.56 -0.85 -4.64
CA LEU A 9 -1.30 0.04 -5.79
C LEU A 9 -2.35 1.16 -5.93
N TYR A 10 -3.59 0.86 -5.55
CA TYR A 10 -4.80 1.65 -5.81
C TYR A 10 -5.00 2.88 -4.90
N LEU A 11 -3.97 3.26 -4.13
CA LEU A 11 -4.04 4.37 -3.15
C LEU A 11 -3.33 5.66 -3.56
N PHE A 12 -2.83 5.75 -4.81
CA PHE A 12 -2.20 6.96 -5.39
C PHE A 12 -3.12 7.67 -6.42
N SER A 13 -2.58 8.48 -7.35
CA SER A 13 -3.27 9.24 -8.44
C SER A 13 -4.19 10.45 -8.06
N ASN A 14 -4.48 11.32 -9.06
CA ASN A 14 -5.68 12.17 -9.42
C ASN A 14 -6.40 13.31 -8.39
N MET A 15 -5.86 15.43 -7.56
CA MET A 15 -5.30 16.84 -7.74
C MET A 15 -6.09 17.96 -8.52
N CYS A 16 -6.86 18.78 -7.75
CA CYS A 16 -7.02 20.27 -7.77
C CYS A 16 -7.58 21.07 -8.98
N PHE A 17 -8.25 22.25 -8.87
CA PHE A 17 -8.44 23.18 -7.73
C PHE A 17 -9.83 23.83 -7.43
N ALA A 18 -10.81 23.89 -8.34
CA ALA A 18 -12.22 24.18 -7.94
C ALA A 18 -13.23 23.37 -8.78
N THR A 19 -13.53 23.84 -10.00
CA THR A 19 -14.00 22.96 -11.07
C THR A 19 -13.00 21.81 -11.27
N THR A 20 -11.71 22.14 -11.37
CA THR A 20 -10.66 21.12 -11.52
C THR A 20 -10.45 20.29 -10.23
N LEU A 21 -10.86 20.77 -9.03
CA LEU A 21 -10.85 19.98 -7.79
C LEU A 21 -11.94 18.92 -7.85
N ALA A 22 -13.15 19.30 -8.26
CA ALA A 22 -14.22 18.37 -8.56
C ALA A 22 -13.81 17.38 -9.66
N HIS A 23 -13.24 17.83 -10.79
CA HIS A 23 -12.83 16.96 -11.89
C HIS A 23 -11.75 15.95 -11.51
N TYR A 24 -10.78 16.32 -10.67
CA TYR A 24 -9.79 15.35 -10.19
C TYR A 24 -10.36 14.45 -9.10
N ILE A 25 -11.16 14.96 -8.16
CA ILE A 25 -11.83 14.08 -7.19
C ILE A 25 -12.66 13.04 -7.95
N GLN A 26 -13.45 13.47 -8.93
CA GLN A 26 -14.19 12.60 -9.83
C GLN A 26 -13.27 11.57 -10.48
N ALA A 27 -12.08 11.95 -10.94
CA ALA A 27 -11.08 11.02 -11.46
C ALA A 27 -10.47 10.05 -10.44
N GLN A 28 -10.34 10.38 -9.14
CA GLN A 28 -10.07 9.38 -8.10
C GLN A 28 -11.22 8.39 -8.00
N THR A 29 -12.43 8.93 -7.97
CA THR A 29 -13.59 8.18 -7.57
C THR A 29 -14.13 7.34 -8.71
N TYR A 30 -13.83 7.68 -9.96
CA TYR A 30 -14.11 6.84 -11.12
C TYR A 30 -13.23 5.59 -11.20
N GLU A 31 -12.08 5.55 -10.51
CA GLU A 31 -11.37 4.27 -10.29
C GLU A 31 -12.19 3.33 -9.37
N ILE A 32 -13.13 3.89 -8.58
CA ILE A 32 -13.80 3.28 -7.40
C ILE A 32 -15.31 3.02 -7.59
N SER A 33 -16.08 3.94 -8.15
CA SER A 33 -17.53 3.84 -8.37
C SER A 33 -18.04 4.97 -9.29
N PRO A 34 -19.00 4.70 -10.20
CA PRO A 34 -19.54 5.73 -11.09
C PRO A 34 -20.45 6.77 -10.39
N ASP A 35 -21.22 6.37 -9.37
CA ASP A 35 -22.36 7.14 -8.86
C ASP A 35 -22.03 7.97 -7.60
N MET A 36 -21.11 8.92 -7.73
CA MET A 36 -20.56 9.69 -6.59
C MET A 36 -21.11 11.13 -6.51
N THR A 37 -21.59 11.53 -5.32
CA THR A 37 -22.12 12.89 -5.08
C THR A 37 -21.04 13.82 -4.52
N CYS A 38 -20.82 14.97 -5.17
CA CYS A 38 -19.84 15.99 -4.78
C CYS A 38 -20.47 17.29 -4.26
N LYS A 39 -19.86 17.89 -3.24
CA LYS A 39 -20.16 19.22 -2.70
C LYS A 39 -18.90 20.07 -2.69
N ASN A 40 -18.98 21.27 -3.25
CA ASN A 40 -17.85 22.18 -3.41
C ASN A 40 -18.01 23.42 -2.52
N GLU A 41 -16.94 23.75 -1.81
CA GLU A 41 -16.73 24.94 -0.99
C GLU A 41 -15.49 25.70 -1.50
N ARG A 42 -15.24 26.92 -1.01
CA ARG A 42 -14.27 27.85 -1.64
C ARG A 42 -12.85 27.29 -1.82
N HIS A 43 -12.36 26.50 -0.87
CA HIS A 43 -11.04 25.84 -0.93
C HIS A 43 -11.11 24.35 -0.51
N LYS A 44 -12.30 23.75 -0.63
CA LYS A 44 -12.59 22.42 -0.10
C LYS A 44 -13.65 21.73 -0.97
N ALA A 45 -13.53 20.42 -1.16
CA ALA A 45 -14.59 19.63 -1.77
C ALA A 45 -14.73 18.29 -1.05
N ILE A 46 -15.98 17.89 -0.82
CA ILE A 46 -16.37 16.63 -0.19
C ILE A 46 -17.14 15.84 -1.23
N CYS A 47 -16.65 14.67 -1.61
CA CYS A 47 -17.39 13.73 -2.43
C CYS A 47 -17.62 12.43 -1.68
N SER A 48 -18.83 11.91 -1.76
CA SER A 48 -19.27 10.76 -0.97
C SER A 48 -20.28 9.89 -1.72
N VAL A 49 -20.23 8.60 -1.45
CA VAL A 49 -21.22 7.62 -1.89
C VAL A 49 -21.45 6.63 -0.75
N GLU A 50 -22.66 6.10 -0.63
CA GLU A 50 -23.05 5.15 0.40
C GLU A 50 -23.71 3.93 -0.24
N ASN A 51 -23.44 2.75 0.32
CA ASN A 51 -23.98 1.45 -0.10
C ASN A 51 -23.64 1.01 -1.54
N VAL A 52 -22.37 1.13 -1.94
CA VAL A 52 -21.87 0.58 -3.23
C VAL A 52 -21.39 -0.84 -3.02
N GLU A 53 -21.92 -1.80 -3.76
CA GLU A 53 -21.34 -3.15 -3.86
C GLU A 53 -20.14 -3.14 -4.82
N TRP A 54 -18.99 -3.64 -4.39
CA TRP A 54 -17.76 -3.67 -5.20
C TRP A 54 -17.44 -5.08 -5.72
N ILE A 55 -17.68 -6.08 -4.88
CA ILE A 55 -17.47 -7.50 -5.11
C ILE A 55 -18.56 -8.23 -4.31
N ASP A 56 -19.09 -9.34 -4.82
CA ASP A 56 -20.10 -10.18 -4.13
C ASP A 56 -19.73 -10.41 -2.65
N GLY A 57 -20.56 -9.91 -1.74
CA GLY A 57 -20.37 -9.98 -0.28
C GLY A 57 -19.57 -8.83 0.37
N VAL A 58 -18.98 -7.91 -0.40
CA VAL A 58 -18.29 -6.69 0.08
C VAL A 58 -18.99 -5.43 -0.40
N VAL A 59 -19.71 -4.77 0.53
CA VAL A 59 -20.33 -3.47 0.29
C VAL A 59 -19.46 -2.37 0.91
N ALA A 60 -19.05 -1.38 0.13
CA ALA A 60 -18.61 -0.10 0.66
C ALA A 60 -19.83 0.65 1.19
N LYS A 61 -20.14 0.45 2.48
CA LYS A 61 -21.24 1.12 3.19
C LYS A 61 -21.13 2.63 3.08
N LYS A 62 -19.92 3.16 3.16
CA LYS A 62 -19.63 4.58 2.93
C LYS A 62 -18.23 4.75 2.37
N PHE A 63 -18.12 5.49 1.28
CA PHE A 63 -16.87 6.10 0.86
C PHE A 63 -17.02 7.62 0.98
N GLN A 64 -16.01 8.28 1.53
CA GLN A 64 -15.93 9.74 1.62
C GLN A 64 -14.51 10.18 1.28
N TYR A 65 -14.39 11.04 0.28
CA TYR A 65 -13.16 11.77 -0.03
C TYR A 65 -13.32 13.24 0.24
N VAL A 66 -12.40 13.82 1.00
CA VAL A 66 -12.30 15.27 1.21
C VAL A 66 -10.97 15.74 0.66
N LEU A 67 -10.99 16.75 -0.21
CA LEU A 67 -9.84 17.59 -0.46
C LEU A 67 -10.03 18.93 0.24
N GLU A 68 -9.01 19.38 0.95
CA GLU A 68 -8.93 20.71 1.54
C GLU A 68 -7.59 21.33 1.13
N LEU A 69 -7.60 22.56 0.63
CA LEU A 69 -6.38 23.36 0.55
C LEU A 69 -6.42 24.49 1.58
N GLN A 70 -5.28 24.66 2.22
CA GLN A 70 -4.91 25.89 2.89
C GLN A 70 -3.58 26.40 2.31
N ASP A 71 -3.54 27.66 1.90
CA ASP A 71 -2.39 28.35 1.30
C ASP A 71 -1.78 27.62 0.08
N ASN A 72 -0.64 26.93 0.24
CA ASN A 72 -0.03 26.08 -0.80
C ASN A 72 0.19 24.64 -0.28
N ILE A 73 -0.74 24.16 0.56
CA ILE A 73 -0.77 22.82 1.12
C ILE A 73 -2.11 22.17 0.74
N LEU A 74 -2.06 21.08 -0.02
CA LEU A 74 -3.22 20.23 -0.29
C LEU A 74 -3.25 19.09 0.74
N THR A 75 -4.36 18.98 1.46
CA THR A 75 -4.70 17.85 2.32
C THR A 75 -5.76 16.99 1.66
N LYS A 76 -5.56 15.66 1.66
CA LYS A 76 -6.48 14.67 1.10
C LYS A 76 -6.91 13.69 2.20
N HIS A 77 -8.20 13.52 2.43
CA HIS A 77 -8.74 12.53 3.38
C HIS A 77 -9.56 11.48 2.62
N ARG A 78 -9.01 10.28 2.40
CA ARG A 78 -9.75 9.11 1.89
C ARG A 78 -10.27 8.31 3.09
N TYR A 79 -11.59 8.27 3.29
CA TYR A 79 -12.24 7.42 4.28
C TYR A 79 -13.14 6.39 3.59
N VAL A 80 -13.04 5.13 4.01
CA VAL A 80 -13.91 4.05 3.55
C VAL A 80 -14.37 3.27 4.77
N GLU A 81 -15.69 3.08 4.90
CA GLU A 81 -16.34 2.16 5.83
C GLU A 81 -16.90 0.99 5.01
N PHE A 82 -16.46 -0.23 5.33
CA PHE A 82 -16.91 -1.44 4.67
C PHE A 82 -17.98 -2.13 5.51
N TYR A 83 -18.93 -2.77 4.82
CA TYR A 83 -19.86 -3.70 5.42
C TYR A 83 -19.79 -5.03 4.69
N THR A 84 -19.00 -5.92 5.27
CA THR A 84 -18.74 -7.25 4.74
C THR A 84 -19.64 -8.24 5.47
N ARG A 85 -20.55 -8.90 4.75
CA ARG A 85 -21.38 -9.99 5.28
C ARG A 85 -20.99 -11.29 4.61
N ASN A 86 -20.48 -12.23 5.38
CA ASN A 86 -20.28 -13.61 4.94
C ASN A 86 -19.48 -13.68 3.63
N LEU A 87 -18.38 -12.94 3.50
CA LEU A 87 -17.45 -13.05 2.39
C LEU A 87 -16.78 -14.43 2.46
N ASN A 88 -17.38 -15.41 1.79
CA ASN A 88 -16.97 -16.80 1.77
C ASN A 88 -16.44 -17.12 0.38
N PHE A 89 -15.12 -17.07 0.20
CA PHE A 89 -14.49 -17.40 -1.08
C PHE A 89 -14.00 -18.85 -1.04
N GLU A 90 -14.50 -19.71 -1.94
CA GLU A 90 -14.15 -21.15 -2.00
C GLU A 90 -14.30 -21.87 -0.63
N GLY A 91 -15.29 -21.45 0.17
CA GLY A 91 -15.54 -21.99 1.52
C GLY A 91 -14.79 -21.29 2.67
N TYR A 92 -13.77 -20.48 2.39
CA TYR A 92 -13.00 -19.73 3.39
C TYR A 92 -13.68 -18.40 3.75
N ASN A 93 -13.88 -18.14 5.05
CA ASN A 93 -14.47 -16.89 5.53
C ASN A 93 -13.42 -15.76 5.56
N LEU A 94 -13.29 -15.04 4.45
CA LEU A 94 -12.34 -13.94 4.29
C LEU A 94 -12.84 -12.61 4.87
N THR A 95 -14.02 -12.57 5.51
CA THR A 95 -14.66 -11.36 6.05
C THR A 95 -13.70 -10.51 6.91
N ALA A 96 -12.86 -11.14 7.74
CA ALA A 96 -11.96 -10.44 8.66
C ALA A 96 -10.64 -9.93 8.02
N LEU A 97 -10.35 -10.28 6.75
CA LEU A 97 -9.30 -9.62 5.96
C LEU A 97 -9.73 -8.21 5.57
N VAL A 98 -11.00 -8.04 5.21
CA VAL A 98 -11.54 -6.73 4.82
C VAL A 98 -11.50 -5.84 6.08
N PRO A 99 -10.88 -4.65 6.01
CA PRO A 99 -10.95 -3.70 7.12
C PRO A 99 -12.38 -3.21 7.28
N ASP A 100 -12.90 -3.15 8.52
CA ASP A 100 -14.14 -2.43 8.85
C ASP A 100 -14.05 -0.98 8.35
N SER A 101 -12.85 -0.39 8.43
CA SER A 101 -12.58 0.95 7.89
C SER A 101 -11.13 1.17 7.48
N ILE A 102 -10.94 1.96 6.42
CA ILE A 102 -9.67 2.60 6.03
C ILE A 102 -9.82 4.11 6.18
N LEU A 103 -8.84 4.76 6.80
CA LEU A 103 -8.68 6.21 6.82
C LEU A 103 -7.26 6.58 6.41
N CYS A 104 -7.09 7.16 5.22
CA CYS A 104 -5.84 7.75 4.78
C CYS A 104 -5.94 9.29 4.77
N ILE A 105 -4.98 9.96 5.40
CA ILE A 105 -4.80 11.41 5.38
C ILE A 105 -3.44 11.70 4.75
N GLU A 106 -3.44 12.30 3.56
CA GLU A 106 -2.25 12.81 2.89
C GLU A 106 -2.17 14.34 3.07
N LYS A 107 -0.97 14.87 3.33
CA LYS A 107 -0.65 16.30 3.32
C LYS A 107 0.52 16.51 2.37
N SER A 108 0.34 17.42 1.42
CA SER A 108 1.28 17.63 0.31
C SER A 108 1.51 19.11 0.07
N ASN A 109 2.76 19.51 -0.15
CA ASN A 109 3.10 20.91 -0.44
C ASN A 109 4.28 21.01 -1.42
N LEU A 110 4.20 21.97 -2.34
CA LEU A 110 5.25 22.24 -3.32
C LEU A 110 6.36 23.07 -2.65
N MET A 111 7.60 22.61 -2.76
CA MET A 111 8.76 23.21 -2.12
C MET A 111 9.90 23.45 -3.12
N GLN A 112 10.65 24.52 -2.91
CA GLN A 112 11.92 24.76 -3.60
C GLN A 112 13.01 23.90 -2.95
N ILE A 113 13.64 23.00 -3.71
CA ILE A 113 14.66 22.06 -3.22
C ILE A 113 16.08 22.55 -3.53
N SER A 114 16.26 23.23 -4.67
CA SER A 114 17.49 23.94 -5.02
C SER A 114 17.18 25.24 -5.74
N LYS A 115 18.20 26.04 -6.09
CA LYS A 115 18.03 27.27 -6.89
C LYS A 115 17.29 27.05 -8.23
N VAL A 116 17.29 25.83 -8.77
CA VAL A 116 16.71 25.50 -10.09
C VAL A 116 15.74 24.32 -10.05
N SER A 117 15.49 23.71 -8.89
CA SER A 117 14.57 22.58 -8.76
C SER A 117 13.51 22.78 -7.69
N LYS A 118 12.27 22.48 -8.07
CA LYS A 118 11.13 22.27 -7.17
C LYS A 118 10.93 20.77 -6.93
N GLY A 119 10.20 20.45 -5.88
CA GLY A 119 9.69 19.11 -5.62
C GLY A 119 8.63 19.14 -4.54
N MET A 120 8.01 18.00 -4.33
CA MET A 120 6.81 17.89 -3.52
C MET A 120 7.13 17.14 -2.23
N TYR A 121 6.87 17.77 -1.10
CA TYR A 121 6.96 17.11 0.20
C TYR A 121 5.59 16.50 0.51
N VAL A 122 5.57 15.22 0.85
CA VAL A 122 4.33 14.45 1.08
C VAL A 122 4.43 13.69 2.39
N GLN A 123 3.43 13.87 3.24
CA GLN A 123 3.20 13.11 4.46
C GLN A 123 1.90 12.32 4.28
N THR A 124 1.91 11.01 4.52
CA THR A 124 0.70 10.18 4.44
C THR A 124 0.55 9.38 5.72
N GLU A 125 -0.62 9.43 6.36
CA GLU A 125 -1.00 8.55 7.46
C GLU A 125 -2.21 7.71 7.03
N CYS A 126 -2.06 6.39 6.96
CA CYS A 126 -3.11 5.43 6.63
C CYS A 126 -3.37 4.48 7.79
N THR A 127 -4.56 4.57 8.38
CA THR A 127 -5.07 3.62 9.37
C THR A 127 -6.01 2.62 8.71
N LEU A 128 -5.71 1.33 8.86
CA LEU A 128 -6.58 0.21 8.45
C LEU A 128 -6.99 -0.55 9.70
N LYS A 129 -8.28 -0.81 9.87
CA LYS A 129 -8.82 -1.45 11.08
C LYS A 129 -9.87 -2.50 10.68
N SER A 130 -9.73 -3.72 11.19
CA SER A 130 -10.78 -4.74 11.26
C SER A 130 -10.96 -5.24 12.70
N SER A 131 -11.89 -6.18 12.91
CA SER A 131 -11.97 -6.96 14.16
C SER A 131 -10.69 -7.72 14.50
N ALA A 132 -9.92 -8.13 13.48
CA ALA A 132 -8.74 -8.99 13.61
C ALA A 132 -7.40 -8.23 13.66
N TYR A 133 -7.33 -7.00 13.16
CA TYR A 133 -6.11 -6.20 13.14
C TYR A 133 -6.35 -4.69 13.19
N HIS A 134 -5.35 -3.96 13.67
CA HIS A 134 -5.25 -2.52 13.53
C HIS A 134 -3.84 -2.19 13.03
N ILE A 135 -3.75 -1.58 11.84
CA ILE A 135 -2.50 -1.20 11.17
C ILE A 135 -2.51 0.31 10.99
N VAL A 136 -1.39 0.96 11.34
CA VAL A 136 -1.17 2.39 11.08
C VAL A 136 0.15 2.53 10.32
N VAL A 137 0.08 3.06 9.10
CA VAL A 137 1.23 3.39 8.26
C VAL A 137 1.38 4.90 8.24
N HIS A 138 2.57 5.42 8.53
CA HIS A 138 2.93 6.83 8.36
C HIS A 138 4.16 6.94 7.45
N THR A 139 4.07 7.68 6.36
CA THR A 139 5.19 7.95 5.44
C THR A 139 5.46 9.45 5.33
N ASN A 140 6.71 9.78 5.04
CA ASN A 140 7.24 11.12 4.93
C ASN A 140 8.31 11.12 3.83
N VAL A 141 7.95 11.63 2.67
CA VAL A 141 8.75 11.54 1.44
C VAL A 141 8.92 12.90 0.78
N THR A 142 9.92 13.01 -0.09
CA THR A 142 10.06 14.15 -1.01
C THR A 142 10.17 13.61 -2.42
N THR A 143 9.23 13.96 -3.29
CA THR A 143 9.24 13.54 -4.69
C THR A 143 9.81 14.65 -5.57
N THR A 144 10.56 14.28 -6.62
CA THR A 144 11.22 15.21 -7.53
C THR A 144 11.14 14.71 -8.97
N HIS A 145 10.58 15.52 -9.86
CA HIS A 145 10.51 15.27 -11.30
C HIS A 145 10.66 16.63 -12.02
N PRO A 146 11.29 16.71 -13.22
CA PRO A 146 11.49 17.99 -13.92
C PRO A 146 10.22 18.82 -14.16
N MET A 147 9.04 18.17 -14.26
CA MET A 147 7.76 18.86 -14.45
C MET A 147 7.44 19.89 -13.35
N TYR A 148 7.84 19.63 -12.10
CA TYR A 148 7.58 20.56 -10.99
C TYR A 148 8.25 21.93 -11.17
N ASN A 149 9.32 22.00 -11.96
CA ASN A 149 10.04 23.25 -12.19
C ASN A 149 9.19 24.26 -12.96
N ALA A 150 8.33 23.78 -13.87
CA ALA A 150 7.38 24.62 -14.61
C ALA A 150 6.21 25.09 -13.73
N THR A 151 5.85 24.32 -12.71
CA THR A 151 4.59 24.49 -11.98
C THR A 151 4.64 25.59 -10.92
N ASN A 152 3.56 26.35 -10.79
CA ASN A 152 3.48 27.56 -9.97
C ASN A 152 3.02 27.26 -8.54
N ASP A 153 2.15 26.27 -8.36
CA ASP A 153 1.51 25.91 -7.09
C ASP A 153 1.40 24.37 -6.91
N ILE A 154 0.92 23.94 -5.75
CA ILE A 154 0.63 22.53 -5.41
C ILE A 154 -0.59 21.96 -6.17
N LEU A 155 -0.98 22.54 -7.31
CA LEU A 155 -2.23 22.23 -8.00
C LEU A 155 -1.90 21.85 -9.44
N GLU A 156 -1.15 22.71 -10.10
CA GLU A 156 -0.51 22.45 -11.39
C GLU A 156 0.54 21.33 -11.29
N ALA A 157 1.39 21.35 -10.25
CA ALA A 157 2.42 20.31 -9.98
C ALA A 157 1.85 18.89 -9.90
N HIS A 158 0.57 18.84 -9.59
CA HIS A 158 -0.16 17.79 -8.90
C HIS A 158 -1.18 17.25 -9.94
N PHE A 159 -1.88 18.13 -10.66
CA PHE A 159 -2.59 17.81 -11.90
C PHE A 159 -1.67 17.18 -12.97
N LEU A 160 -0.41 17.62 -13.08
CA LEU A 160 0.55 16.98 -13.99
C LEU A 160 0.94 15.54 -13.56
N GLU A 161 0.95 15.21 -12.26
CA GLU A 161 1.02 13.80 -11.85
C GLU A 161 -0.21 13.04 -12.38
N SER A 162 -1.39 13.64 -12.27
CA SER A 162 -2.65 13.00 -12.69
C SER A 162 -2.67 12.64 -14.18
N GLU A 163 -2.24 13.55 -15.06
CA GLU A 163 -2.20 13.28 -16.49
C GLU A 163 -1.17 12.20 -16.87
N LYS A 164 -0.16 11.97 -16.02
CA LYS A 164 0.80 10.87 -16.16
C LYS A 164 0.30 9.55 -15.58
N PHE A 165 -0.27 9.54 -14.38
CA PHE A 165 -0.84 8.32 -13.78
C PHE A 165 -2.11 7.83 -14.49
N ARG A 166 -2.83 8.68 -15.25
CA ARG A 166 -4.01 8.28 -16.03
C ARG A 166 -3.71 7.66 -17.40
N GLN A 167 -2.49 7.76 -17.92
CA GLN A 167 -2.19 7.09 -19.19
C GLN A 167 -2.25 5.58 -18.96
N PRO A 168 -2.87 4.80 -19.86
CA PRO A 168 -2.98 3.37 -19.66
C PRO A 168 -1.57 2.76 -19.57
N LEU A 169 -1.36 1.90 -18.57
CA LEU A 169 -0.10 1.19 -18.25
C LEU A 169 0.32 0.16 -19.32
N GLN A 170 -0.05 0.40 -20.58
CA GLN A 170 0.14 -0.43 -21.76
C GLN A 170 1.20 0.13 -22.72
N HIS A 171 1.62 1.39 -22.54
CA HIS A 171 2.68 2.03 -23.34
C HIS A 171 4.03 1.98 -22.61
N GLN A 172 4.89 1.03 -23.00
CA GLN A 172 6.25 0.89 -22.46
C GLN A 172 7.15 2.10 -22.75
N ASP A 173 6.80 2.93 -23.73
CA ASP A 173 7.54 4.16 -24.06
C ASP A 173 7.58 5.18 -22.91
N ASP A 174 6.64 5.11 -21.95
CA ASP A 174 6.55 6.05 -20.83
C ASP A 174 7.48 5.69 -19.64
N GLU A 175 8.30 4.62 -19.76
CA GLU A 175 9.35 4.25 -18.79
C GLU A 175 10.27 5.44 -18.41
N VAL A 176 10.43 6.44 -19.30
CA VAL A 176 11.31 7.59 -19.07
C VAL A 176 10.85 8.44 -17.89
N TRP A 177 9.57 8.83 -17.80
CA TRP A 177 9.10 9.68 -16.69
C TRP A 177 9.07 8.89 -15.37
N GLN A 178 8.74 7.60 -15.40
CA GLN A 178 8.79 6.75 -14.23
C GLN A 178 10.22 6.60 -13.67
N LYS A 179 11.22 6.60 -14.55
CA LYS A 179 12.63 6.60 -14.16
C LYS A 179 13.05 7.96 -13.63
N ASP A 180 12.61 9.07 -14.23
CA ASP A 180 12.98 10.43 -13.78
C ASP A 180 12.21 10.89 -12.53
N TYR A 181 11.02 10.36 -12.28
CA TYR A 181 10.25 10.62 -11.06
C TYR A 181 10.94 9.94 -9.88
N LYS A 182 11.62 10.73 -9.04
CA LYS A 182 12.34 10.23 -7.86
C LYS A 182 11.56 10.47 -6.57
N ILE A 183 11.72 9.58 -5.61
CA ILE A 183 11.10 9.58 -4.29
C ILE A 183 12.21 9.37 -3.25
N ALA A 184 12.49 10.40 -2.47
CA ALA A 184 13.41 10.36 -1.34
C ALA A 184 12.63 10.08 -0.04
N ILE A 185 12.85 8.91 0.57
CA ILE A 185 12.15 8.53 1.81
C ILE A 185 12.88 9.17 3.00
N LYS A 186 12.22 10.06 3.74
CA LYS A 186 12.79 10.70 4.95
C LYS A 186 12.46 9.92 6.21
N ASN A 187 11.21 9.49 6.36
CA ASN A 187 10.79 8.50 7.35
C ASN A 187 9.60 7.68 6.83
N ALA A 188 9.57 6.39 7.14
CA ALA A 188 8.39 5.56 7.03
C ALA A 188 8.24 4.74 8.31
N THR A 189 7.03 4.60 8.80
CA THR A 189 6.70 3.86 10.02
C THR A 189 5.48 3.00 9.75
N ILE A 190 5.52 1.72 10.13
CA ILE A 190 4.34 0.86 10.16
C ILE A 190 4.20 0.25 11.56
N TRP A 191 3.05 0.46 12.17
CA TRP A 191 2.62 -0.18 13.40
C TRP A 191 1.52 -1.19 13.06
N ILE A 192 1.63 -2.39 13.61
CA ILE A 192 0.66 -3.47 13.45
C ILE A 192 0.30 -3.98 14.85
N LYS A 193 -0.99 -4.05 15.14
CA LYS A 193 -1.56 -4.82 16.24
C LYS A 193 -2.48 -5.91 15.67
N SER A 194 -2.03 -7.15 15.73
CA SER A 194 -2.82 -8.35 15.44
C SER A 194 -3.60 -8.75 16.67
N THR A 195 -4.91 -9.00 16.52
CA THR A 195 -5.73 -9.73 17.51
C THR A 195 -5.69 -11.22 17.21
N ASN A 196 -6.08 -11.62 15.99
CA ASN A 196 -6.09 -13.01 15.51
C ASN A 196 -5.73 -13.14 14.01
N LEU A 197 -4.93 -12.21 13.47
CA LEU A 197 -4.53 -12.21 12.05
C LEU A 197 -3.81 -13.51 11.63
N ASN A 198 -3.19 -14.22 12.57
CA ASN A 198 -2.56 -15.53 12.40
C ASN A 198 -3.53 -16.62 11.91
N GLU A 199 -4.79 -16.62 12.37
CA GLU A 199 -5.80 -17.61 11.97
C GLU A 199 -6.15 -17.42 10.49
N ILE A 200 -6.36 -16.17 10.11
CA ILE A 200 -6.74 -15.74 8.76
C ILE A 200 -5.60 -15.96 7.75
N LEU A 201 -4.35 -15.71 8.17
CA LEU A 201 -3.17 -15.98 7.35
C LEU A 201 -2.89 -17.48 7.17
N PHE A 202 -3.28 -18.32 8.13
CA PHE A 202 -3.23 -19.78 7.99
C PHE A 202 -4.34 -20.30 7.07
N ASP A 203 -5.57 -19.80 7.19
CA ASP A 203 -6.67 -20.11 6.26
C ASP A 203 -6.34 -19.73 4.81
N LEU A 204 -5.79 -18.54 4.57
CA LEU A 204 -5.28 -18.14 3.25
C LEU A 204 -4.20 -19.09 2.72
N TYR A 205 -3.30 -19.58 3.59
CA TYR A 205 -2.27 -20.53 3.20
C TYR A 205 -2.87 -21.88 2.79
N LYS A 206 -3.78 -22.46 3.58
CA LYS A 206 -4.49 -23.71 3.24
C LYS A 206 -5.16 -23.62 1.87
N ARG A 207 -5.85 -22.50 1.61
CA ARG A 207 -6.48 -22.21 0.31
C ARG A 207 -5.49 -22.24 -0.85
N GLU A 208 -4.37 -21.51 -0.74
CA GLU A 208 -3.38 -21.45 -1.82
C GLU A 208 -2.62 -22.78 -2.01
N GLN A 209 -2.47 -23.61 -0.96
CA GLN A 209 -1.98 -25.00 -1.11
C GLN A 209 -3.00 -25.89 -1.84
N HIS A 210 -4.30 -25.75 -1.58
CA HIS A 210 -5.33 -26.51 -2.30
C HIS A 210 -5.33 -26.16 -3.80
N ILE A 211 -5.25 -24.87 -4.13
CA ILE A 211 -5.18 -24.41 -5.54
C ILE A 211 -3.89 -24.88 -6.23
N ALA A 212 -2.77 -24.94 -5.52
CA ALA A 212 -1.52 -25.47 -6.06
C ALA A 212 -1.53 -27.00 -6.29
N THR A 213 -2.51 -27.72 -5.73
CA THR A 213 -2.59 -29.20 -5.80
C THR A 213 -3.79 -29.73 -6.60
N ASN A 214 -4.83 -28.93 -6.82
CA ASN A 214 -6.00 -29.28 -7.63
C ASN A 214 -6.27 -28.23 -8.73
N ILE A 215 -6.03 -28.60 -10.00
CA ILE A 215 -6.20 -27.71 -11.17
C ILE A 215 -7.68 -27.35 -11.42
N ALA A 216 -8.63 -28.16 -10.95
CA ALA A 216 -10.07 -27.90 -11.07
C ALA A 216 -10.66 -27.08 -9.90
N SER A 217 -9.86 -26.70 -8.91
CA SER A 217 -10.34 -26.12 -7.64
C SER A 217 -11.00 -24.75 -7.75
N GLN A 218 -10.79 -24.00 -8.84
CA GLN A 218 -11.34 -22.64 -9.00
C GLN A 218 -12.88 -22.60 -9.09
N ASP A 219 -13.51 -23.75 -9.38
CA ASP A 219 -14.97 -23.91 -9.42
C ASP A 219 -15.51 -24.80 -8.27
N ASP A 220 -14.65 -25.27 -7.35
CA ASP A 220 -15.01 -26.29 -6.35
C ASP A 220 -15.80 -25.70 -5.17
N LYS A 221 -17.12 -25.95 -5.20
CA LYS A 221 -18.09 -25.47 -4.19
C LYS A 221 -18.25 -26.43 -3.01
N ASP A 222 -17.76 -27.65 -3.12
CA ASP A 222 -17.98 -28.72 -2.13
C ASP A 222 -16.83 -28.84 -1.12
N TYR A 223 -15.77 -28.03 -1.25
CA TYR A 223 -14.60 -28.00 -0.36
C TYR A 223 -14.95 -27.93 1.15
N ARG A 224 -16.09 -27.34 1.53
CA ARG A 224 -16.61 -27.29 2.92
C ARG A 224 -16.77 -28.66 3.60
N ILE A 225 -16.72 -29.76 2.85
CA ILE A 225 -16.97 -31.13 3.33
C ILE A 225 -15.65 -31.93 3.43
N MET A 226 -14.54 -31.46 2.84
CA MET A 226 -13.24 -32.11 3.00
C MET A 226 -12.62 -31.80 4.36
N GLN A 227 -12.03 -32.82 5.00
CA GLN A 227 -11.28 -32.61 6.25
C GLN A 227 -9.98 -31.86 5.97
N ASP A 228 -9.75 -30.79 6.74
CA ASP A 228 -8.52 -30.00 6.77
C ASP A 228 -7.31 -30.89 7.11
N SER A 229 -6.61 -31.37 6.07
CA SER A 229 -5.45 -32.25 6.20
C SER A 229 -4.11 -31.51 6.25
N VAL A 230 -4.11 -30.19 5.98
CA VAL A 230 -2.92 -29.33 5.95
C VAL A 230 -2.39 -29.09 7.37
N PRO A 231 -1.21 -29.62 7.74
CA PRO A 231 -0.68 -29.46 9.09
C PRO A 231 -0.20 -28.02 9.33
N THR A 232 -0.43 -27.47 10.53
CA THR A 232 0.17 -26.19 10.96
C THR A 232 1.71 -26.23 10.93
N LYS A 233 2.31 -27.43 11.03
CA LYS A 233 3.76 -27.65 10.84
C LYS A 233 4.25 -27.24 9.44
N ASP A 234 3.44 -27.48 8.42
CA ASP A 234 3.81 -27.23 7.03
C ASP A 234 3.68 -25.73 6.71
N TYR A 235 2.69 -25.06 7.32
CA TYR A 235 2.61 -23.60 7.36
C TYR A 235 3.83 -22.97 8.07
N LEU A 236 4.23 -23.50 9.23
CA LEU A 236 5.45 -23.04 9.91
C LEU A 236 6.71 -23.26 9.06
N THR A 237 6.78 -24.37 8.32
CA THR A 237 7.89 -24.68 7.42
C THR A 237 7.91 -23.73 6.21
N PHE A 238 6.75 -23.43 5.63
CA PHE A 238 6.58 -22.42 4.58
C PHE A 238 7.01 -21.01 5.05
N LEU A 239 6.57 -20.60 6.24
CA LEU A 239 7.02 -19.33 6.84
C LEU A 239 8.53 -19.33 7.13
N GLN A 240 9.11 -20.47 7.50
CA GLN A 240 10.56 -20.60 7.69
C GLN A 240 11.35 -20.57 6.35
N GLN A 241 10.77 -21.00 5.23
CA GLN A 241 11.40 -20.85 3.91
C GLN A 241 11.61 -19.37 3.51
N LEU A 242 10.88 -18.43 4.12
CA LEU A 242 11.11 -17.00 3.95
C LEU A 242 12.50 -16.55 4.45
N PHE A 243 13.17 -17.30 5.34
CA PHE A 243 14.56 -17.01 5.71
C PHE A 243 15.53 -17.17 4.53
N GLY A 244 15.22 -18.05 3.56
CA GLY A 244 15.98 -18.15 2.30
C GLY A 244 15.86 -16.91 1.40
N ILE A 245 14.90 -16.01 1.65
CA ILE A 245 14.88 -14.67 1.04
C ILE A 245 15.95 -13.79 1.70
N LEU A 246 16.13 -13.90 3.02
CA LEU A 246 17.15 -13.13 3.74
C LEU A 246 18.56 -13.57 3.35
N ASP A 247 18.80 -14.87 3.16
CA ASP A 247 20.10 -15.38 2.73
C ASP A 247 20.49 -14.81 1.36
N ARG A 248 19.58 -14.83 0.39
CA ARG A 248 19.77 -14.20 -0.94
C ARG A 248 20.01 -12.69 -0.86
N VAL A 249 19.29 -11.99 0.02
CA VAL A 249 19.54 -10.56 0.29
C VAL A 249 20.93 -10.35 0.89
N ASN A 250 21.35 -11.18 1.85
CA ASN A 250 22.65 -11.09 2.50
C ASN A 250 23.80 -11.30 1.50
N GLU A 251 23.65 -12.25 0.57
CA GLU A 251 24.60 -12.53 -0.52
C GLU A 251 24.74 -11.33 -1.49
N GLN A 252 23.62 -10.72 -1.89
CA GLN A 252 23.62 -9.67 -2.92
C GLN A 252 23.93 -8.27 -2.38
N ALA A 253 23.44 -7.94 -1.18
CA ALA A 253 23.45 -6.57 -0.66
C ALA A 253 24.78 -6.15 -0.01
N ASN A 254 25.62 -7.12 0.39
CA ASN A 254 26.83 -6.92 1.22
C ASN A 254 26.53 -6.09 2.49
N LEU A 255 25.53 -6.55 3.25
CA LEU A 255 25.07 -5.92 4.49
C LEU A 255 26.07 -6.09 5.64
N SER A 256 26.16 -5.09 6.51
CA SER A 256 26.81 -5.25 7.80
C SER A 256 26.03 -6.20 8.70
N LYS A 257 26.71 -6.84 9.66
CA LYS A 257 26.09 -7.75 10.65
C LYS A 257 24.88 -7.13 11.38
N LYS A 258 24.86 -5.80 11.56
CA LYS A 258 23.74 -5.08 12.19
C LYS A 258 22.50 -5.01 11.28
N GLU A 259 22.69 -4.76 9.99
CA GLU A 259 21.60 -4.77 9.01
C GLU A 259 21.03 -6.18 8.82
N GLN A 260 21.90 -7.20 8.76
CA GLN A 260 21.51 -8.62 8.73
C GLN A 260 20.69 -9.01 9.97
N GLN A 261 21.14 -8.62 11.17
CA GLN A 261 20.43 -8.89 12.42
C GLN A 261 19.09 -8.14 12.49
N ASN A 262 19.04 -6.87 12.06
CA ASN A 262 17.79 -6.12 11.96
C ASN A 262 16.79 -6.80 11.02
N LEU A 263 17.23 -7.20 9.82
CA LEU A 263 16.38 -7.86 8.82
C LEU A 263 15.84 -9.21 9.34
N SER A 264 16.67 -10.01 10.00
CA SER A 264 16.24 -11.24 10.69
C SER A 264 15.20 -10.95 11.79
N ASN A 265 15.42 -9.92 12.61
CA ASN A 265 14.46 -9.50 13.63
C ASN A 265 13.10 -9.06 13.02
N VAL A 266 13.08 -8.39 11.86
CA VAL A 266 11.83 -8.07 11.15
C VAL A 266 11.10 -9.35 10.75
N LEU A 267 11.79 -10.28 10.08
CA LEU A 267 11.15 -11.51 9.60
C LEU A 267 10.65 -12.38 10.76
N HIS A 268 11.43 -12.55 11.84
CA HIS A 268 10.98 -13.24 13.05
C HIS A 268 9.70 -12.61 13.62
N LYS A 269 9.57 -11.28 13.65
CA LYS A 269 8.36 -10.60 14.14
C LYS A 269 7.17 -10.73 13.18
N LEU A 270 7.38 -10.68 11.87
CA LEU A 270 6.32 -10.96 10.88
C LEU A 270 5.81 -12.41 11.01
N ILE A 271 6.71 -13.38 11.16
CA ILE A 271 6.36 -14.78 11.42
C ILE A 271 5.62 -14.93 12.76
N THR A 272 6.01 -14.17 13.79
CA THR A 272 5.30 -14.19 15.10
C THR A 272 3.86 -13.69 14.94
N ILE A 273 3.64 -12.58 14.21
CA ILE A 273 2.30 -12.07 13.87
C ILE A 273 1.48 -13.08 13.04
N ALA A 274 2.12 -13.81 12.14
CA ALA A 274 1.48 -14.82 11.29
C ALA A 274 1.13 -16.14 12.02
N THR A 275 1.71 -16.38 13.20
CA THR A 275 1.61 -17.67 13.91
C THR A 275 0.99 -17.58 15.31
N THR A 276 0.98 -16.39 15.90
CA THR A 276 0.59 -16.16 17.29
C THR A 276 -0.46 -15.04 17.37
N PRO A 277 -1.54 -15.20 18.16
CA PRO A 277 -2.52 -14.13 18.38
C PRO A 277 -1.99 -13.02 19.30
N ASN A 278 -2.68 -11.89 19.34
CA ASN A 278 -2.41 -10.75 20.23
C ASN A 278 -0.97 -10.20 20.15
N GLN A 279 -0.46 -9.98 18.94
CA GLN A 279 0.92 -9.55 18.68
C GLN A 279 1.02 -8.09 18.20
N SER A 280 2.07 -7.40 18.63
CA SER A 280 2.45 -6.08 18.13
C SER A 280 3.80 -6.09 17.38
N LEU A 281 3.90 -5.19 16.40
CA LEU A 281 5.13 -4.80 15.72
C LEU A 281 5.07 -3.30 15.43
N SER A 282 6.11 -2.58 15.84
CA SER A 282 6.40 -1.24 15.32
C SER A 282 7.71 -1.30 14.55
N LEU A 283 7.68 -0.88 13.28
CA LEU A 283 8.84 -0.83 12.38
C LEU A 283 8.98 0.61 11.89
N SER A 284 10.14 1.24 12.09
CA SER A 284 10.44 2.56 11.54
C SER A 284 11.71 2.53 10.70
N VAL A 285 11.66 3.18 9.54
CA VAL A 285 12.67 3.22 8.49
C VAL A 285 12.98 4.69 8.21
N LYS A 286 14.10 5.19 8.74
CA LYS A 286 14.58 6.54 8.49
C LYS A 286 15.58 6.52 7.34
N GLY A 287 15.22 7.06 6.18
CA GLY A 287 16.13 7.12 5.04
C GLY A 287 17.23 8.16 5.20
N SER A 288 18.39 7.86 4.61
CA SER A 288 19.45 8.85 4.35
C SER A 288 19.18 9.57 3.03
N ASP A 289 19.90 10.66 2.76
CA ASP A 289 19.79 11.40 1.49
C ASP A 289 20.28 10.61 0.25
N LYS A 290 20.77 9.37 0.44
CA LYS A 290 21.08 8.41 -0.63
C LYS A 290 19.93 7.44 -0.92
N LEU A 291 18.90 7.36 -0.06
CA LEU A 291 17.71 6.55 -0.30
C LEU A 291 16.73 7.31 -1.22
N VAL A 292 17.08 7.33 -2.50
CA VAL A 292 16.30 7.94 -3.57
C VAL A 292 15.92 6.85 -4.57
N LEU A 293 14.65 6.46 -4.58
CA LEU A 293 14.08 5.46 -5.47
C LEU A 293 13.37 6.15 -6.64
N SER A 294 13.37 5.57 -7.83
CA SER A 294 12.48 5.99 -8.92
C SER A 294 11.09 5.35 -8.77
N LEU A 295 10.07 5.91 -9.42
CA LEU A 295 8.76 5.27 -9.51
C LEU A 295 8.87 3.90 -10.20
N TYR A 296 9.67 3.80 -11.28
CA TYR A 296 9.99 2.54 -11.97
C TYR A 296 10.58 1.47 -11.03
N GLU A 297 11.46 1.85 -10.09
CA GLU A 297 11.98 0.95 -9.06
C GLU A 297 10.89 0.46 -8.08
N LEU A 298 9.93 1.31 -7.72
CA LEU A 298 8.82 0.94 -6.83
C LEU A 298 7.75 0.08 -7.53
N GLU A 299 7.41 0.38 -8.78
CA GLU A 299 6.52 -0.47 -9.58
C GLU A 299 7.14 -1.85 -9.83
N GLY A 300 8.46 -1.90 -10.06
CA GLY A 300 9.20 -3.16 -10.16
C GLY A 300 9.23 -3.99 -8.86
N PHE A 301 8.87 -3.41 -7.71
CA PHE A 301 8.93 -4.05 -6.39
C PHE A 301 7.74 -5.01 -6.11
N VAL A 302 6.71 -5.04 -6.96
CA VAL A 302 5.47 -5.82 -6.73
C VAL A 302 5.63 -7.34 -6.92
N ALA A 303 6.77 -7.81 -7.41
CA ALA A 303 7.06 -9.22 -7.66
C ALA A 303 8.48 -9.59 -7.21
N ILE A 304 8.64 -10.77 -6.59
CA ILE A 304 9.93 -11.24 -6.06
C ILE A 304 10.83 -11.70 -7.22
N ASN A 305 11.53 -10.73 -7.81
CA ASN A 305 12.46 -10.85 -8.93
C ASN A 305 13.79 -10.11 -8.59
N HIS A 306 14.71 -9.99 -9.54
CA HIS A 306 15.97 -9.25 -9.32
C HIS A 306 15.76 -7.79 -8.89
N ASN A 307 14.87 -7.05 -9.54
CA ASN A 307 14.55 -5.65 -9.19
C ASN A 307 14.07 -5.53 -7.74
N PHE A 308 13.24 -6.47 -7.25
CA PHE A 308 12.84 -6.51 -5.84
C PHE A 308 14.03 -6.66 -4.90
N PHE A 309 14.98 -7.55 -5.21
CA PHE A 309 16.19 -7.71 -4.39
C PHE A 309 17.11 -6.48 -4.46
N ASP A 310 17.27 -5.84 -5.63
CA ASP A 310 18.07 -4.62 -5.81
C ASP A 310 17.48 -3.43 -5.04
N VAL A 311 16.16 -3.25 -5.10
CA VAL A 311 15.46 -2.17 -4.40
C VAL A 311 15.40 -2.42 -2.89
N LEU A 312 15.19 -3.66 -2.45
CA LEU A 312 15.29 -4.04 -1.04
C LEU A 312 16.71 -3.82 -0.49
N THR A 313 17.73 -4.23 -1.26
CA THR A 313 19.15 -3.94 -0.99
C THR A 313 19.40 -2.44 -0.81
N LYS A 314 18.89 -1.63 -1.73
CA LYS A 314 19.02 -0.16 -1.72
C LYS A 314 18.32 0.48 -0.53
N ILE A 315 17.14 -0.01 -0.14
CA ILE A 315 16.42 0.42 1.07
C ILE A 315 17.22 0.08 2.33
N LEU A 316 17.66 -1.18 2.46
CA LEU A 316 18.40 -1.66 3.64
C LEU A 316 19.70 -0.87 3.85
N LYS A 317 20.50 -0.72 2.79
CA LYS A 317 21.83 -0.07 2.80
C LYS A 317 21.80 1.45 3.00
N TYR A 318 20.68 2.10 2.71
CA TYR A 318 20.54 3.56 2.80
C TYR A 318 19.48 4.04 3.79
N SER A 319 18.97 3.16 4.66
CA SER A 319 18.08 3.52 5.76
C SER A 319 18.62 3.07 7.13
N HIS A 320 18.15 3.73 8.18
CA HIS A 320 18.24 3.21 9.53
C HIS A 320 16.90 2.59 9.93
N ILE A 321 16.91 1.28 10.13
CA ILE A 321 15.74 0.49 10.56
C ILE A 321 15.77 0.30 12.08
N THR A 322 14.65 0.59 12.72
CA THR A 322 14.38 0.41 14.15
C THR A 322 13.11 -0.42 14.32
N ILE A 323 13.12 -1.35 15.28
CA ILE A 323 11.99 -2.22 15.61
C ILE A 323 11.67 -2.04 17.09
N THR A 324 10.41 -1.79 17.42
CA THR A 324 9.90 -1.76 18.80
C THR A 324 8.65 -2.63 18.96
N GLN A 325 8.27 -2.89 20.21
CA GLN A 325 7.11 -3.71 20.60
C GLN A 325 5.93 -2.83 20.97
#